data_AF-A0A1N7KU88-F1
#
_entry.id   AF-A0A1N7KU88-F1
#
_cell.length_a   1.000
_cell.length_b   1.000
_cell.length_c   1.000
_cell.angle_alpha   90.00
_cell.angle_beta   90.00
_cell.angle_gamma   90.00
#
_symmetry.space_group_name_H-M   'P 1'
#
loop_
_entity.id
_entity.type
_entity.pdbx_description
1 polymer ?
#
loop_
_entity_poly.entity_id
_entity_poly.type
_entity_poly.pdbx_seq_one_letter_code
_entity_poly.pdbx_strand_id
1 'polypeptide(L)'
;MRKLKAVGYLFLLVMICLHVLGFRNLETLGDLKGVFLISLLIAGIGCSITLVYGVPVSILSDKITQSLKGWVRLLAAFILHAAVGMIALWVQEINVINIGLLFAIMYWVIDEILRKLEGTPNNKIP
;
A
#
# COMPACT_ATOMS: atom_id res chain seq x y z
N MET A 1 13.13 -9.61 2.37
CA MET A 1 12.16 -10.21 1.41
C MET A 1 10.72 -9.75 1.65
N ARG A 2 10.23 -9.65 2.90
CA ARG A 2 8.86 -9.20 3.23
C ARG A 2 8.36 -7.97 2.47
N LYS A 3 9.14 -6.88 2.51
CA LYS A 3 8.77 -5.60 1.88
C LYS A 3 8.51 -5.73 0.37
N LEU A 4 9.29 -6.56 -0.32
CA LEU A 4 9.13 -6.82 -1.75
C LEU A 4 7.88 -7.69 -2.02
N LYS A 5 7.60 -8.68 -1.17
CA LYS A 5 6.34 -9.44 -1.23
C LYS A 5 5.14 -8.51 -1.03
N ALA A 6 5.22 -7.57 -0.10
CA ALA A 6 4.15 -6.60 0.15
C ALA A 6 3.86 -5.74 -1.09
N VAL A 7 4.90 -5.28 -1.81
CA VAL A 7 4.74 -4.56 -3.08
C VAL A 7 4.06 -5.43 -4.13
N GLY A 8 4.48 -6.69 -4.27
CA GLY A 8 3.87 -7.64 -5.20
C GLY A 8 2.39 -7.90 -4.91
N TYR A 9 2.02 -8.12 -3.64
CA TYR A 9 0.62 -8.30 -3.26
C TYR A 9 -0.20 -7.03 -3.44
N LEU A 10 0.36 -5.86 -3.18
CA LEU A 10 -0.32 -4.59 -3.43
C LEU A 10 -0.64 -4.41 -4.92
N PHE A 11 0.34 -4.69 -5.79
CA PHE A 11 0.16 -4.66 -7.24
C PHE A 11 -0.97 -5.60 -7.68
N LEU A 12 -0.94 -6.86 -7.24
CA LEU A 12 -1.98 -7.84 -7.58
C LEU A 12 -3.35 -7.44 -7.05
N LEU A 13 -3.43 -6.94 -5.82
CA LEU A 13 -4.68 -6.51 -5.20
C LEU A 13 -5.31 -5.35 -5.99
N VAL A 14 -4.52 -4.32 -6.31
CA VAL A 14 -4.99 -3.17 -7.09
C VAL A 14 -5.42 -3.61 -8.48
N MET A 15 -4.66 -4.48 -9.14
CA MET A 15 -5.02 -5.04 -10.44
C MET A 15 -6.39 -5.73 -10.39
N ILE A 16 -6.61 -6.61 -9.42
CA ILE A 16 -7.87 -7.36 -9.27
C ILE A 16 -9.02 -6.39 -8.97
N CYS A 17 -8.84 -5.45 -8.04
CA CYS A 17 -9.87 -4.47 -7.69
C CYS A 17 -10.29 -3.62 -8.89
N LEU A 18 -9.33 -3.06 -9.63
CA LEU A 18 -9.61 -2.22 -10.79
C LEU A 18 -10.23 -3.02 -11.94
N HIS A 19 -9.79 -4.27 -12.15
CA HIS A 19 -10.43 -5.15 -13.13
C HIS A 19 -11.89 -5.42 -12.74
N VAL A 20 -12.16 -5.84 -11.51
CA VAL A 20 -13.54 -6.14 -11.06
C VAL A 20 -14.44 -4.91 -11.14
N LEU A 21 -13.95 -3.74 -10.71
CA LEU A 21 -14.68 -2.48 -10.82
C LEU A 21 -14.90 -2.08 -12.28
N GLY A 22 -13.87 -2.22 -13.12
CA GLY A 22 -13.95 -1.97 -14.55
C GLY A 22 -14.95 -2.90 -15.24
N PHE A 23 -14.97 -4.18 -14.90
CA PHE A 23 -15.95 -5.17 -15.41
C PHE A 23 -17.38 -4.78 -15.07
N ARG A 24 -17.64 -4.30 -13.85
CA ARG A 24 -18.98 -3.81 -13.46
C ARG A 24 -19.43 -2.60 -14.28
N ASN A 25 -18.49 -1.77 -14.73
CA ASN A 25 -18.76 -0.60 -15.58
C ASN A 25 -18.64 -0.89 -17.08
N LEU A 26 -18.22 -2.11 -17.46
CA LEU A 26 -17.96 -2.51 -18.85
C LEU A 26 -19.18 -3.08 -19.57
N GLU A 27 -20.19 -3.55 -18.83
CA GLU A 27 -21.51 -3.87 -19.40
C GLU A 27 -22.09 -2.67 -20.19
N THR A 28 -21.57 -1.46 -19.95
CA THR A 28 -21.97 -0.22 -20.61
C THR A 28 -21.09 0.22 -21.80
N LEU A 29 -19.88 -0.33 -22.01
CA LEU A 29 -18.89 0.22 -22.96
C LEU A 29 -18.18 -0.78 -23.90
N GLY A 30 -18.19 -2.09 -23.65
CA GLY A 30 -17.70 -3.11 -24.59
C GLY A 30 -16.18 -3.19 -24.85
N ASP A 31 -15.33 -2.42 -24.17
CA ASP A 31 -13.86 -2.39 -24.38
C ASP A 31 -13.06 -3.00 -23.22
N LEU A 32 -12.97 -4.33 -23.19
CA LEU A 32 -12.19 -5.08 -22.19
C LEU A 32 -10.69 -4.75 -22.23
N LYS A 33 -10.14 -4.42 -23.40
CA LYS A 33 -8.70 -4.14 -23.56
C LYS A 33 -8.34 -2.81 -22.93
N GLY A 34 -9.16 -1.78 -23.13
CA GLY A 34 -8.99 -0.47 -22.49
C GLY A 34 -8.95 -0.57 -20.96
N VAL A 35 -9.88 -1.32 -20.36
CA VAL A 35 -9.91 -1.50 -18.89
C VAL A 35 -8.70 -2.25 -18.36
N PHE A 36 -8.24 -3.28 -19.07
CA PHE A 36 -7.02 -3.99 -18.69
C PHE A 36 -5.81 -3.04 -18.68
N LEU A 37 -5.64 -2.24 -19.74
CA LEU A 37 -4.53 -1.30 -19.87
C LEU A 37 -4.57 -0.19 -18.80
N ILE A 38 -5.74 0.39 -18.54
CA ILE A 38 -5.90 1.41 -17.48
C ILE A 38 -5.60 0.82 -16.10
N SER A 39 -6.09 -0.39 -15.82
CA SER A 39 -5.82 -1.08 -14.55
C SER A 39 -4.32 -1.33 -14.36
N LEU A 40 -3.64 -1.79 -15.42
CA LEU A 40 -2.19 -1.99 -15.42
C LEU A 40 -1.43 -0.69 -15.18
N LEU A 41 -1.84 0.40 -15.83
CA LEU A 41 -1.21 1.71 -15.65
C LEU A 41 -1.33 2.21 -14.21
N ILE A 42 -2.53 2.17 -13.63
CA ILE A 42 -2.77 2.62 -12.26
C ILE A 42 -2.00 1.75 -11.26
N ALA A 43 -2.02 0.42 -11.43
CA ALA A 43 -1.27 -0.49 -10.59
C ALA A 43 0.25 -0.26 -10.69
N GLY A 44 0.75 0.01 -11.90
CA GLY A 44 2.17 0.33 -12.14
C GLY A 44 2.61 1.64 -11.49
N ILE A 45 1.82 2.71 -11.62
CA ILE A 45 2.08 3.99 -10.97
C ILE A 45 2.08 3.82 -9.44
N GLY A 46 1.05 3.18 -8.90
CA GLY A 46 0.94 2.96 -7.46
C GLY A 46 2.06 2.08 -6.89
N CYS A 47 2.50 1.06 -7.63
CA CYS A 47 3.66 0.24 -7.28
C CYS A 47 4.95 1.07 -7.25
N SER A 48 5.14 1.95 -8.24
CA SER A 48 6.30 2.86 -8.30
C SER A 48 6.33 3.82 -7.11
N ILE A 49 5.19 4.43 -6.77
CA ILE A 49 5.04 5.26 -5.57
C ILE A 49 5.37 4.46 -4.30
N THR A 50 4.91 3.22 -4.22
CA THR A 50 5.16 2.35 -3.07
C THR A 50 6.63 1.99 -2.94
N LEU A 51 7.35 1.77 -4.05
CA LEU A 51 8.78 1.51 -4.01
C LEU A 51 9.58 2.73 -3.53
N VAL A 52 9.20 3.93 -3.98
CA VAL A 52 9.90 5.18 -3.64
C VAL A 52 9.56 5.67 -2.24
N TYR A 53 8.31 5.55 -1.81
CA TYR A 53 7.84 6.08 -0.52
C TYR A 53 7.43 4.98 0.45
N GLY A 54 6.58 4.04 0.04
CA GLY A 54 6.05 2.98 0.91
C GLY A 54 7.15 2.12 1.55
N VAL A 55 8.10 1.61 0.76
CA VAL A 55 9.18 0.75 1.26
C VAL A 55 10.11 1.49 2.23
N PRO A 56 10.66 2.68 1.91
CA PRO A 56 11.48 3.43 2.87
C PRO A 56 10.74 3.78 4.16
N VAL A 57 9.49 4.24 4.06
CA VAL A 57 8.67 4.56 5.24
C VAL A 57 8.45 3.35 6.12
N SER A 58 8.25 2.19 5.51
CA SER A 58 8.03 0.95 6.23
C SER A 58 9.30 0.40 6.89
N ILE A 59 10.47 0.62 6.29
CA ILE A 59 11.76 0.33 6.93
C ILE A 59 11.99 1.29 8.12
N LEU A 60 11.73 2.58 7.93
CA LEU A 60 11.85 3.59 8.98
C LEU A 60 10.88 3.29 10.14
N SER A 61 9.64 2.94 9.81
CA SER A 61 8.61 2.55 10.75
C SER A 61 9.01 1.33 11.58
N ASP A 62 9.59 0.29 10.97
CA ASP A 62 10.12 -0.84 11.72
C ASP A 62 11.26 -0.43 12.67
N LYS A 63 12.16 0.47 12.25
CA LYS A 63 13.25 0.97 13.10
C LYS A 63 12.73 1.79 14.29
N ILE A 64 11.79 2.69 14.06
CA ILE A 64 11.21 3.54 15.11
C ILE A 64 10.37 2.70 16.08
N THR A 65 9.62 1.73 15.56
CA THR A 65 8.70 0.92 16.36
C THR A 65 9.31 -0.37 16.91
N GLN A 66 10.63 -0.55 16.79
CA GLN A 66 11.32 -1.78 17.20
C GLN A 66 11.23 -2.09 18.70
N SER A 67 11.04 -1.09 19.56
CA SER A 67 10.85 -1.28 21.01
C SER A 67 9.38 -1.44 21.41
N LEU A 68 8.46 -1.17 20.48
CA LEU A 68 7.02 -1.20 20.73
C LEU A 68 6.46 -2.60 20.43
N LYS A 69 5.43 -3.00 21.19
CA LYS A 69 4.76 -4.29 21.04
C LYS A 69 3.25 -4.13 20.87
N GLY A 70 2.63 -5.18 20.33
CA GLY A 70 1.18 -5.31 20.22
C GLY A 70 0.51 -4.12 19.51
N TRP A 71 -0.58 -3.62 20.10
CA TRP A 71 -1.40 -2.55 19.53
C TRP A 71 -0.66 -1.21 19.39
N VAL A 72 0.23 -0.88 20.32
CA VAL A 72 0.97 0.39 20.31
C VAL A 72 1.91 0.46 19.11
N ARG A 73 2.58 -0.64 18.78
CA ARG A 73 3.41 -0.75 17.57
C ARG A 73 2.58 -0.58 16.30
N LEU A 74 1.41 -1.24 16.26
CA LEU A 74 0.50 -1.18 15.12
C LEU A 74 0.04 0.26 14.86
N LEU A 75 -0.41 0.96 15.90
CA LEU A 75 -0.86 2.34 15.82
C LEU A 75 0.27 3.29 15.44
N ALA A 76 1.45 3.15 16.06
CA ALA A 76 2.61 3.97 15.70
C ALA A 76 3.02 3.77 14.24
N ALA A 77 3.02 2.52 13.76
CA ALA A 77 3.34 2.21 12.38
C ALA A 77 2.30 2.78 11.40
N PHE A 78 1.02 2.74 11.75
CA PHE A 78 -0.06 3.38 10.99
C PHE A 78 0.14 4.88 10.89
N ILE A 79 0.37 5.55 12.03
CA ILE A 79 0.58 7.00 12.08
C ILE A 79 1.75 7.41 11.20
N LEU A 80 2.86 6.66 11.20
CA LEU A 80 4.01 6.97 10.34
C LEU A 80 3.67 6.84 8.84
N HIS A 81 2.95 5.80 8.43
CA HIS A 81 2.55 5.65 7.02
C HIS A 81 1.52 6.70 6.61
N ALA A 82 0.55 7.00 7.48
CA ALA A 82 -0.45 8.03 7.24
C ALA A 82 0.21 9.41 7.15
N ALA A 83 1.11 9.75 8.07
CA ALA A 83 1.82 11.03 8.07
C ALA A 83 2.64 11.21 6.79
N VAL A 84 3.38 10.19 6.35
CA VAL A 84 4.15 10.30 5.10
C VAL A 84 3.26 10.31 3.87
N GLY A 85 2.16 9.53 3.88
CA GLY A 85 1.12 9.61 2.86
C GLY A 85 0.58 11.03 2.75
N MET A 86 0.24 11.68 3.87
CA MET A 86 -0.22 13.06 3.93
C MET A 86 0.83 14.06 3.45
N ILE A 87 2.11 13.89 3.81
CA ILE A 87 3.20 14.75 3.30
C ILE A 87 3.31 14.64 1.78
N ALA A 88 3.19 13.42 1.22
CA ALA A 88 3.19 13.24 -0.23
C ALA A 88 2.02 13.99 -0.91
N LEU A 89 0.85 14.10 -0.25
CA LEU A 89 -0.27 14.91 -0.72
C LEU A 89 0.03 16.41 -0.73
N TRP A 90 0.80 16.90 0.23
CA TRP A 90 1.18 18.31 0.31
C TRP A 90 2.24 18.71 -0.72
N VAL A 91 3.13 17.79 -1.09
CA VAL A 91 4.23 18.05 -2.04
C VAL A 91 3.78 17.91 -3.49
N GLN A 92 2.85 17.00 -3.78
CA GLN A 92 2.26 16.88 -5.10
C GLN A 92 1.00 17.75 -5.14
N GLU A 93 1.09 18.99 -5.66
CA GLU A 93 -0.03 19.93 -5.88
C GLU A 93 -1.16 19.42 -6.81
N ILE A 94 -1.24 18.12 -7.03
CA ILE A 94 -2.11 17.48 -8.00
C ILE A 94 -3.38 17.05 -7.27
N ASN A 95 -4.56 17.41 -7.79
CA ASN A 95 -5.91 16.91 -7.43
C ASN A 95 -6.08 15.36 -7.39
N VAL A 96 -4.99 14.60 -7.51
CA VAL A 96 -4.82 13.16 -7.23
C VAL A 96 -4.71 12.88 -5.72
N ILE A 97 -5.09 13.86 -4.87
CA ILE A 97 -4.97 13.98 -3.40
C ILE A 97 -5.41 12.76 -2.56
N ASN A 98 -6.00 11.71 -3.14
CA ASN A 98 -6.40 10.51 -2.38
C ASN A 98 -5.59 9.25 -2.70
N ILE A 99 -4.88 9.18 -3.83
CA ILE A 99 -4.28 7.91 -4.28
C ILE A 99 -3.01 7.59 -3.49
N GLY A 100 -2.14 8.57 -3.24
CA GLY A 100 -0.89 8.34 -2.49
C GLY A 100 -1.14 7.85 -1.06
N LEU A 101 -2.06 8.51 -0.35
CA LEU A 101 -2.47 8.10 1.00
C LEU A 101 -3.14 6.71 1.00
N LEU A 102 -4.02 6.44 0.02
CA LEU A 102 -4.65 5.13 -0.13
C LEU A 102 -3.59 4.03 -0.31
N PHE A 103 -2.63 4.21 -1.21
CA PHE A 103 -1.55 3.25 -1.42
C PHE A 103 -0.66 3.10 -0.19
N ALA A 104 -0.36 4.18 0.53
CA ALA A 104 0.41 4.12 1.77
C ALA A 104 -0.30 3.28 2.86
N ILE A 105 -1.62 3.47 3.01
CA ILE A 105 -2.43 2.70 3.95
C ILE A 105 -2.54 1.24 3.51
N MET A 106 -2.85 0.98 2.23
CA MET A 106 -2.93 -0.39 1.70
C MET A 106 -1.59 -1.13 1.85
N TYR A 107 -0.47 -0.46 1.55
CA TYR A 107 0.85 -1.03 1.74
C TYR A 107 1.12 -1.35 3.21
N TRP A 108 0.79 -0.43 4.12
CA TRP A 108 0.90 -0.67 5.56
C TRP A 108 0.10 -1.90 5.99
N VAL A 109 -1.15 -2.03 5.58
CA VAL A 109 -1.99 -3.21 5.90
C VAL A 109 -1.32 -4.50 5.43
N ILE A 110 -0.84 -4.54 4.18
CA ILE A 110 -0.22 -5.73 3.61
C ILE A 110 1.10 -6.07 4.32
N ASP A 111 1.96 -5.08 4.55
CA ASP A 111 3.22 -5.29 5.26
C ASP A 111 2.97 -5.77 6.70
N GLU A 112 1.92 -5.27 7.34
CA GLU A 112 1.52 -5.67 8.68
C GLU A 112 1.03 -7.12 8.75
N ILE A 113 0.18 -7.52 7.81
CA ILE A 113 -0.31 -8.89 7.69
C ILE A 113 0.88 -9.83 7.48
N LEU A 114 1.78 -9.50 6.54
CA LEU A 114 2.97 -10.31 6.31
C LEU A 114 3.89 -10.35 7.52
N ARG A 115 4.02 -9.25 8.25
CA ARG A 115 4.81 -9.18 9.48
C ARG A 115 4.27 -10.15 10.52
N LYS A 116 2.94 -10.23 10.66
CA LYS A 116 2.24 -11.19 11.54
C LYS A 116 2.49 -12.64 11.11
N LEU A 117 2.33 -12.93 9.82
CA LEU A 117 2.51 -14.26 9.25
C LEU A 117 3.96 -14.76 9.32
N GLU A 118 4.94 -13.90 9.08
CA GLU A 118 6.37 -14.27 9.08
C GLU A 118 7.00 -14.31 10.50
N GLY A 119 6.22 -14.10 11.57
CA GLY A 119 6.69 -14.33 12.95
C GLY A 119 7.88 -13.46 13.38
N THR A 120 8.08 -12.29 12.76
CA THR A 120 9.22 -11.42 13.06
C THR A 120 9.30 -11.06 14.56
N PRO A 121 10.51 -10.85 15.14
CA PRO A 121 10.80 -10.95 16.58
C PRO A 121 9.88 -10.16 17.54
N ASN A 122 9.21 -9.09 17.07
CA ASN A 122 8.23 -8.33 17.85
C ASN A 122 6.80 -8.90 17.87
N ASN A 123 6.56 -10.09 17.31
CA ASN A 123 5.28 -10.80 17.38
C ASN A 123 5.16 -11.77 18.55
N LYS A 124 6.17 -11.85 19.42
CA LYS A 124 5.96 -12.48 20.73
C LYS A 124 5.11 -11.53 21.56
N ILE A 125 3.79 -11.63 21.33
CA ILE A 125 2.80 -11.30 22.35
C ILE A 125 3.22 -12.15 23.57
N PRO A 126 3.44 -11.56 24.76
CA PRO A 126 3.64 -12.36 25.96
C PRO A 126 2.47 -13.31 26.17
#